data_AF-A0A4Q5HEF8-F1
#
_entry.id   AF-A0A4Q5HEF8-F1
#
_cell.length_a   1.000
_cell.length_b   1.000
_cell.length_c   1.000
_cell.angle_alpha   90.00
_cell.angle_beta   90.00
_cell.angle_gamma   90.00
#
_symmetry.space_group_name_H-M   'P 1'
#
loop_
_entity.id
_entity.type
_entity.pdbx_description
1 polymer ?
#
loop_
_entity_poly.entity_id
_entity_poly.type
_entity_poly.pdbx_seq_one_letter_code
_entity_poly.pdbx_strand_id
1 'polypeptide(L)'
;MKESNTQKELSRVPRTLSESSNTKVLEVLFDAGGTVMSDIIIYVASSQMKDLFGDCWFSINDFCEVMGYERTKLQRKLTEKQLDFLFSNQRPVYITEQNGQKIEHPIENTFEAALYRLGTSNLSVAYAMNGKTQYKFIQILDRFEIKDNFGTKKRTKRNYNVHLSKDLMNTLLTEYNLLELKDYRNLPNRKGYRKFYLNLAKMIYLIKYKIDQGQAPYFTVTVDQLAKEFDVTVK
;
A
#
# COMPACT_ATOMS: atom_id res chain seq x y z
N MET A 1 -0.23 -37.81 9.86
CA MET A 1 -0.22 -36.34 9.91
C MET A 1 -1.56 -35.85 9.42
N LYS A 2 -2.35 -35.15 10.24
CA LYS A 2 -3.50 -34.39 9.72
C LYS A 2 -2.90 -33.24 8.93
N GLU A 3 -3.02 -33.26 7.61
CA GLU A 3 -2.90 -32.02 6.83
C GLU A 3 -3.96 -31.08 7.38
N SER A 4 -3.54 -30.13 8.22
CA SER A 4 -4.36 -28.97 8.49
C SER A 4 -4.62 -28.36 7.12
N ASN A 5 -5.87 -28.38 6.68
CA ASN A 5 -6.30 -27.68 5.49
C ASN A 5 -6.18 -26.17 5.78
N THR A 6 -4.95 -25.65 5.82
CA THR A 6 -4.66 -24.23 5.85
C THR A 6 -4.98 -23.72 4.46
N GLN A 7 -6.25 -23.38 4.29
CA GLN A 7 -6.74 -22.75 3.09
C GLN A 7 -5.86 -21.52 2.81
N LYS A 8 -5.24 -21.50 1.63
CA LYS A 8 -4.36 -20.41 1.20
C LYS A 8 -5.15 -19.11 1.12
N GLU A 9 -4.66 -18.04 1.73
CA GLU A 9 -5.27 -16.71 1.68
C GLU A 9 -4.66 -15.92 0.52
N LEU A 10 -5.02 -16.32 -0.71
CA LEU A 10 -4.54 -15.67 -1.92
C LEU A 10 -5.28 -14.35 -2.15
N SER A 11 -4.50 -13.28 -2.36
CA SER A 11 -5.01 -11.98 -2.79
C SER A 11 -4.35 -11.52 -4.06
N ARG A 12 -5.10 -10.74 -4.84
CA ARG A 12 -4.56 -10.03 -6.01
C ARG A 12 -3.93 -8.73 -5.53
N VAL A 13 -2.73 -8.46 -6.01
CA VAL A 13 -2.02 -7.20 -5.74
C VAL A 13 -1.56 -6.57 -7.05
N PRO A 14 -1.63 -5.25 -7.22
CA PRO A 14 -1.18 -4.59 -8.45
C PRO A 14 0.31 -4.86 -8.68
N ARG A 15 0.69 -5.25 -9.90
CA ARG A 15 2.11 -5.44 -10.26
C ARG A 15 2.96 -4.20 -10.05
N THR A 16 2.33 -3.03 -10.21
CA THR A 16 2.94 -1.71 -10.06
C THR A 16 3.53 -1.47 -8.67
N LEU A 17 3.09 -2.20 -7.63
CA LEU A 17 3.67 -2.13 -6.28
C LEU A 17 5.08 -2.74 -6.19
N SER A 18 5.40 -3.68 -7.08
CA SER A 18 6.75 -4.29 -7.17
C SER A 18 7.71 -3.51 -8.07
N GLU A 19 7.25 -2.46 -8.75
CA GLU A 19 8.09 -1.70 -9.66
C GLU A 19 9.02 -0.75 -8.91
N SER A 20 10.32 -0.84 -9.20
CA SER A 20 11.35 -0.04 -8.52
C SER A 20 11.19 1.47 -8.71
N SER A 21 10.56 1.91 -9.81
CA SER A 21 10.21 3.32 -10.06
C SER A 21 9.26 3.89 -9.00
N ASN A 22 8.43 3.04 -8.40
CA ASN A 22 7.39 3.46 -7.44
C ASN A 22 7.84 3.35 -5.98
N THR A 23 9.01 2.78 -5.72
CA THR A 23 9.54 2.59 -4.35
C THR A 23 9.60 3.91 -3.60
N LYS A 24 10.10 4.98 -4.24
CA LYS A 24 10.18 6.30 -3.62
C LYS A 24 8.83 6.86 -3.24
N VAL A 25 7.74 6.51 -3.93
CA VAL A 25 6.38 6.98 -3.64
C VAL A 25 5.73 6.14 -2.53
N LEU A 26 6.04 4.85 -2.46
CA LEU A 26 5.43 3.90 -1.54
C LEU A 26 6.15 3.79 -0.18
N GLU A 27 7.42 4.22 -0.10
CA GLU A 27 8.24 4.18 1.12
C GLU A 27 8.58 5.59 1.64
N VAL A 28 7.81 6.62 1.26
CA VAL A 28 8.08 8.03 1.64
C VAL A 28 8.01 8.23 3.15
N LEU A 29 7.16 7.48 3.83
CA LEU A 29 6.99 7.61 5.28
C LEU A 29 8.17 6.92 5.95
N PHE A 30 9.01 7.76 6.58
CA PHE A 30 10.21 7.49 7.40
C PHE A 30 10.17 6.18 8.23
N ASP A 31 11.26 5.83 8.94
CA ASP A 31 11.42 4.60 9.74
C ASP A 31 10.23 4.15 10.63
N ALA A 32 9.30 5.05 10.97
CA ALA A 32 8.06 4.73 11.69
C ALA A 32 6.90 4.18 10.82
N GLY A 33 6.88 4.49 9.51
CA GLY A 33 5.82 4.12 8.57
C GLY A 33 6.15 2.93 7.66
N GLY A 34 7.43 2.67 7.38
CA GLY A 34 7.85 1.48 6.61
C GLY A 34 7.06 1.32 5.30
N THR A 35 6.50 0.12 5.08
CA THR A 35 5.72 -0.21 3.88
C THR A 35 4.22 0.13 3.99
N VAL A 36 3.81 0.93 4.98
CA VAL A 36 2.38 1.15 5.32
C VAL A 36 1.52 1.59 4.14
N MET A 37 2.05 2.40 3.22
CA MET A 37 1.32 2.82 2.02
C MET A 37 1.01 1.65 1.09
N SER A 38 1.98 0.76 0.85
CA SER A 38 1.75 -0.47 0.08
C SER A 38 0.77 -1.40 0.81
N ASP A 39 0.92 -1.52 2.12
CA ASP A 39 0.07 -2.35 2.97
C ASP A 39 -1.39 -1.88 2.99
N ILE A 40 -1.63 -0.55 2.98
CA ILE A 40 -2.97 0.03 2.83
C ILE A 40 -3.55 -0.35 1.47
N ILE A 41 -2.80 -0.22 0.37
CA ILE A 41 -3.28 -0.59 -0.96
C ILE A 41 -3.66 -2.07 -1.00
N ILE A 42 -2.82 -2.95 -0.44
CA ILE A 42 -3.08 -4.40 -0.39
C ILE A 42 -4.32 -4.72 0.46
N TYR A 43 -4.43 -4.09 1.63
CA TYR A 43 -5.58 -4.26 2.53
C TYR A 43 -6.89 -3.84 1.85
N VAL A 44 -6.91 -2.64 1.28
CA VAL A 44 -8.10 -2.08 0.60
C VAL A 44 -8.43 -2.90 -0.65
N ALA A 45 -7.44 -3.28 -1.47
CA ALA A 45 -7.65 -4.13 -2.64
C ALA A 45 -8.29 -5.46 -2.25
N SER A 46 -7.78 -6.12 -1.20
CA SER A 46 -8.31 -7.41 -0.75
C SER A 46 -9.76 -7.33 -0.23
N SER A 47 -10.15 -6.16 0.27
CA SER A 47 -11.49 -5.89 0.79
C SER A 47 -12.46 -5.48 -0.32
N GLN A 48 -12.09 -4.48 -1.14
CA GLN A 48 -12.92 -3.99 -2.26
C GLN A 48 -13.16 -5.06 -3.33
N MET A 49 -12.23 -6.01 -3.53
CA MET A 49 -12.49 -7.12 -4.47
C MET A 49 -13.56 -8.11 -3.97
N LYS A 50 -13.89 -8.09 -2.68
CA LYS A 50 -14.92 -8.95 -2.07
C LYS A 50 -16.26 -8.22 -1.90
N ASP A 51 -16.25 -6.89 -1.97
CA ASP A 51 -17.45 -6.07 -1.84
C ASP A 51 -17.93 -5.57 -3.22
N LEU A 52 -19.21 -5.83 -3.51
CA LEU A 52 -19.88 -5.43 -4.74
C LEU A 52 -19.96 -3.91 -4.91
N PHE A 53 -19.98 -3.16 -3.83
CA PHE A 53 -20.10 -1.69 -3.85
C PHE A 53 -18.76 -0.98 -3.64
N GLY A 54 -17.69 -1.73 -3.35
CA GLY A 54 -16.36 -1.19 -3.10
C GLY A 54 -16.25 -0.36 -1.82
N ASP A 55 -17.23 -0.41 -0.92
CA ASP A 55 -17.17 0.29 0.35
C ASP A 55 -16.27 -0.46 1.34
N CYS A 56 -15.21 0.20 1.77
CA CYS A 56 -14.22 -0.37 2.67
C CYS A 56 -14.15 0.46 3.95
N TRP A 57 -15.13 0.26 4.84
CA TRP A 57 -15.12 0.88 6.17
C TRP A 57 -14.26 0.09 7.15
N PHE A 58 -13.22 0.72 7.68
CA PHE A 58 -12.35 0.11 8.68
C PHE A 58 -11.73 1.15 9.62
N SER A 59 -11.28 0.70 10.78
CA SER A 59 -10.50 1.50 11.72
C SER A 59 -9.02 1.14 11.68
N ILE A 60 -8.18 1.98 12.29
CA ILE A 60 -6.74 1.67 12.44
C ILE A 60 -6.54 0.33 13.18
N ASN A 61 -7.41 -0.02 14.14
CA ASN A 61 -7.30 -1.32 14.82
C ASN A 61 -7.50 -2.47 13.84
N ASP A 62 -8.56 -2.41 13.03
CA ASP A 62 -8.89 -3.47 12.08
C ASP A 62 -7.73 -3.66 11.07
N PHE A 63 -7.17 -2.54 10.58
CA PHE A 63 -5.97 -2.57 9.73
C PHE A 63 -4.75 -3.17 10.44
N CYS A 64 -4.48 -2.75 11.68
CA CYS A 64 -3.35 -3.24 12.46
C CYS A 64 -3.43 -4.73 12.76
N GLU A 65 -4.62 -5.23 13.11
CA GLU A 65 -4.87 -6.65 13.39
C GLU A 65 -4.60 -7.51 12.15
N VAL A 66 -5.05 -7.04 10.97
CA VAL A 66 -4.84 -7.77 9.72
C VAL A 66 -3.40 -7.66 9.24
N MET A 67 -2.79 -6.47 9.28
CA MET A 67 -1.47 -6.23 8.66
C MET A 67 -0.28 -6.38 9.63
N GLY A 68 -0.53 -6.71 10.90
CA GLY A 68 0.50 -6.98 11.90
C GLY A 68 1.20 -5.71 12.40
N TYR A 69 0.49 -4.59 12.50
CA TYR A 69 1.05 -3.33 13.00
C TYR A 69 0.70 -3.06 14.47
N GLU A 70 1.60 -2.40 15.17
CA GLU A 70 1.27 -1.78 16.46
C GLU A 70 0.52 -0.46 16.23
N ARG A 71 -0.73 -0.37 16.71
CA ARG A 71 -1.53 0.86 16.58
C ARG A 71 -0.80 2.11 17.07
N THR A 72 -0.08 2.02 18.19
CA THR A 72 0.61 3.17 18.81
C THR A 72 1.65 3.79 17.89
N LYS A 73 2.32 2.97 17.05
CA LYS A 73 3.28 3.45 16.04
C LYS A 73 2.58 4.22 14.93
N LEU A 74 1.46 3.70 14.43
CA LEU A 74 0.70 4.33 13.35
C LEU A 74 -0.06 5.60 13.80
N GLN A 75 -0.47 5.66 15.06
CA GLN A 75 -1.09 6.86 15.66
C GLN A 75 -0.07 7.88 16.17
N ARG A 76 1.24 7.60 16.07
CA ARG A 76 2.26 8.54 16.48
C ARG A 76 2.20 9.79 15.61
N LYS A 77 2.17 10.95 16.28
CA LYS A 77 2.29 12.26 15.65
C LYS A 77 3.67 12.40 15.00
N LEU A 78 3.68 12.82 13.75
CA LEU A 78 4.89 13.11 12.99
C LEU A 78 5.52 14.41 13.51
N THR A 79 6.85 14.48 13.44
CA THR A 79 7.58 15.72 13.77
C THR A 79 7.33 16.79 12.71
N GLU A 80 7.52 18.07 13.04
CA GLU A 80 7.31 19.18 12.09
C GLU A 80 8.16 19.01 10.81
N LYS A 81 9.43 18.63 10.95
CA LYS A 81 10.32 18.33 9.81
C LYS A 81 9.76 17.25 8.88
N GLN A 82 9.12 16.23 9.46
CA GLN A 82 8.50 15.15 8.68
C GLN A 82 7.24 15.63 7.97
N LEU A 83 6.42 16.45 8.64
CA LEU A 83 5.23 17.06 8.04
C LEU A 83 5.62 18.02 6.90
N ASP A 84 6.67 18.82 7.08
CA ASP A 84 7.20 19.72 6.04
C ASP A 84 7.73 18.94 4.84
N PHE A 85 8.42 17.83 5.07
CA PHE A 85 8.85 16.97 3.98
C PHE A 85 7.68 16.34 3.21
N LEU A 86 6.62 15.93 3.92
CA LEU A 86 5.48 15.23 3.31
C LEU A 86 4.50 16.17 2.61
N PHE A 87 4.29 17.36 3.16
CA PHE A 87 3.23 18.27 2.71
C PHE A 87 3.73 19.65 2.29
N SER A 88 5.03 19.95 2.44
CA SER A 88 5.62 21.26 2.17
C SER A 88 4.83 22.37 2.89
N ASN A 89 4.36 23.38 2.17
CA ASN A 89 3.57 24.49 2.73
C ASN A 89 2.06 24.16 2.86
N GLN A 90 1.63 22.98 2.44
CA GLN A 90 0.24 22.56 2.58
C GLN A 90 0.10 21.80 3.91
N ARG A 91 -0.88 22.15 4.74
CA ARG A 91 -1.18 21.41 5.98
C ARG A 91 -2.59 20.84 5.83
N PRO A 92 -2.74 19.58 5.43
CA PRO A 92 -4.05 19.03 5.20
C PRO A 92 -4.81 18.86 6.52
N VAL A 93 -6.11 19.13 6.47
CA VAL A 93 -7.03 19.05 7.62
C VAL A 93 -8.27 18.27 7.22
N TYR A 94 -8.85 17.55 8.17
CA TYR A 94 -10.22 17.09 8.08
C TYR A 94 -11.15 18.24 8.42
N ILE A 95 -12.21 18.38 7.63
CA ILE A 95 -13.24 19.38 7.83
C ILE A 95 -14.52 18.65 8.20
N THR A 96 -15.11 19.02 9.34
CA THR A 96 -16.42 18.51 9.75
C THR A 96 -17.29 19.66 10.24
N GLU A 97 -18.60 19.53 10.09
CA GLU A 97 -19.56 20.48 10.66
C GLU A 97 -20.29 19.81 11.82
N GLN A 98 -20.28 20.45 12.98
CA GLN A 98 -21.01 20.00 14.16
C GLN A 98 -21.74 21.18 14.79
N ASN A 99 -23.05 21.05 15.00
CA ASN A 99 -23.90 22.12 15.55
C ASN A 99 -23.77 23.46 14.81
N GLY A 100 -23.57 23.42 13.48
CA GLY A 100 -23.37 24.63 12.65
C GLY A 100 -21.99 25.27 12.75
N GLN A 101 -21.04 24.68 13.49
CA GLN A 101 -19.66 25.13 13.56
C GLN A 101 -18.75 24.21 12.72
N LYS A 102 -17.92 24.83 11.88
CA LYS A 102 -16.86 24.16 11.14
C LYS A 102 -15.70 23.84 12.09
N ILE A 103 -15.36 22.56 12.19
CA ILE A 103 -14.23 22.05 12.96
C ILE A 103 -13.17 21.55 11.96
N GLU A 104 -11.96 22.08 12.09
CA GLU A 104 -10.79 21.65 11.33
C GLU A 104 -9.87 20.82 12.23
N HIS A 105 -9.54 19.60 11.81
CA HIS A 105 -8.65 18.70 12.54
C HIS A 105 -7.42 18.36 11.68
N PRO A 106 -6.19 18.64 12.15
CA PRO A 106 -4.98 18.42 11.34
C PRO A 106 -4.70 16.95 11.06
N ILE A 107 -4.21 16.66 9.85
CA ILE A 107 -3.64 15.36 9.48
C ILE A 107 -2.16 15.35 9.90
N GLU A 108 -1.86 14.71 11.01
CA GLU A 108 -0.54 14.79 11.63
C GLU A 108 0.01 13.46 12.16
N ASN A 109 -0.78 12.39 12.14
CA ASN A 109 -0.29 11.05 12.50
C ASN A 109 0.19 10.27 11.28
N THR A 110 1.00 9.23 11.53
CA THR A 110 1.65 8.44 10.48
C THR A 110 0.64 7.78 9.52
N PHE A 111 -0.45 7.23 10.05
CA PHE A 111 -1.47 6.54 9.24
C PHE A 111 -2.28 7.50 8.35
N GLU A 112 -2.74 8.62 8.91
CA GLU A 112 -3.54 9.60 8.19
C GLU A 112 -2.69 10.33 7.15
N ALA A 113 -1.43 10.60 7.47
CA ALA A 113 -0.49 11.11 6.48
C ALA A 113 -0.28 10.13 5.33
N ALA A 114 -0.24 8.81 5.60
CA ALA A 114 -0.20 7.78 4.56
C ALA A 114 -1.42 7.83 3.65
N LEU A 115 -2.63 7.86 4.22
CA LEU A 115 -3.87 7.95 3.45
C LEU A 115 -3.92 9.20 2.58
N TYR A 116 -3.58 10.36 3.14
CA TYR A 116 -3.56 11.60 2.38
C TYR A 116 -2.54 11.54 1.24
N ARG A 117 -1.32 11.07 1.52
CA ARG A 117 -0.26 10.92 0.50
C ARG A 117 -0.65 9.94 -0.60
N LEU A 118 -1.35 8.86 -0.28
CA LEU A 118 -1.88 7.93 -1.27
C LEU A 118 -2.92 8.62 -2.18
N GLY A 119 -3.75 9.53 -1.65
CA GLY A 119 -4.68 10.32 -2.45
C GLY A 119 -4.03 11.35 -3.36
N THR A 120 -2.86 11.87 -3.00
CA THR A 120 -2.15 12.91 -3.78
C THR A 120 -1.00 12.37 -4.63
N SER A 121 -0.78 11.05 -4.67
CA SER A 121 0.35 10.44 -5.37
C SER A 121 -0.13 9.49 -6.48
N ASN A 122 0.67 9.40 -7.54
CA ASN A 122 0.45 8.47 -8.64
C ASN A 122 1.57 7.41 -8.66
N LEU A 123 1.21 6.20 -9.07
CA LEU A 123 2.16 5.18 -9.51
C LEU A 123 2.51 5.44 -10.97
N SER A 124 3.72 5.06 -11.36
CA SER A 124 4.23 5.18 -12.72
C SER A 124 4.56 3.82 -13.29
N VAL A 125 4.20 3.61 -14.55
CA VAL A 125 4.52 2.41 -15.33
C VAL A 125 5.10 2.86 -16.66
N ALA A 126 6.31 2.39 -16.97
CA ALA A 126 6.96 2.62 -18.26
C ALA A 126 6.77 1.40 -19.16
N TYR A 127 6.41 1.62 -20.41
CA TYR A 127 6.32 0.56 -21.42
C TYR A 127 6.90 1.03 -22.75
N ALA A 128 7.53 0.10 -23.46
CA ALA A 128 8.00 0.31 -24.82
C ALA A 128 6.91 -0.18 -25.78
N MET A 129 6.34 0.72 -26.57
CA MET A 129 5.39 0.39 -27.63
C MET A 129 5.82 1.06 -28.93
N ASN A 130 5.94 0.26 -29.99
CA ASN A 130 6.24 0.73 -31.34
C ASN A 130 7.50 1.63 -31.40
N GLY A 131 8.56 1.26 -30.66
CA GLY A 131 9.81 2.01 -30.61
C GLY A 131 9.77 3.30 -29.78
N LYS A 132 8.66 3.60 -29.09
CA LYS A 132 8.52 4.74 -28.18
C LYS A 132 8.41 4.26 -26.74
N THR A 133 9.07 4.99 -25.83
CA THR A 133 8.84 4.82 -24.39
C THR A 133 7.66 5.68 -23.97
N GLN A 134 6.64 5.06 -23.40
CA GLN A 134 5.48 5.74 -22.84
C GLN A 134 5.44 5.51 -21.33
N TYR A 135 5.07 6.57 -20.60
CA TYR A 135 4.78 6.50 -19.17
C TYR A 135 3.27 6.63 -18.96
N LYS A 136 2.70 5.67 -18.23
CA LYS A 136 1.34 5.77 -17.70
C LYS A 136 1.42 6.08 -16.21
N PHE A 137 0.68 7.10 -15.79
CA PHE A 137 0.52 7.47 -14.40
C PHE A 137 -0.85 6.99 -13.92
N ILE A 138 -0.88 6.29 -12.79
CA ILE A 138 -2.08 5.67 -12.23
C ILE A 138 -2.30 6.29 -10.85
N GLN A 139 -3.42 6.98 -10.69
CA GLN A 139 -3.84 7.48 -9.39
C GLN A 139 -4.05 6.32 -8.41
N ILE A 140 -3.63 6.47 -7.15
CA ILE A 140 -3.75 5.38 -6.19
C ILE A 140 -5.14 5.35 -5.54
N LEU A 141 -5.52 6.43 -4.85
CA LEU A 141 -6.86 6.60 -4.28
C LEU A 141 -7.60 7.70 -5.03
N ASP A 142 -8.87 7.47 -5.35
CA ASP A 142 -9.74 8.51 -5.90
C ASP A 142 -10.52 9.25 -4.80
N ARG A 143 -10.80 8.57 -3.68
CA ARG A 143 -11.48 9.13 -2.52
C ARG A 143 -11.12 8.39 -1.25
N PHE A 144 -11.10 9.12 -0.14
CA PHE A 144 -11.31 8.52 1.16
C PHE A 144 -12.20 9.41 2.03
N GLU A 145 -12.93 8.80 2.95
CA GLU A 145 -13.84 9.45 3.88
C GLU A 145 -13.45 9.07 5.31
N ILE A 146 -13.77 9.93 6.27
CA ILE A 146 -13.56 9.65 7.69
C ILE A 146 -14.85 9.95 8.48
N LYS A 147 -15.23 9.02 9.34
CA LYS A 147 -16.26 9.20 10.36
C LYS A 147 -15.57 9.28 11.71
N ASP A 148 -15.60 10.47 12.31
CA ASP A 148 -15.14 10.73 13.66
C ASP A 148 -15.91 11.90 14.29
N ASN A 149 -15.85 12.04 15.62
CA ASN A 149 -16.40 13.18 16.34
C ASN A 149 -15.28 14.08 16.89
N PHE A 150 -14.82 15.02 16.06
CA PHE A 150 -13.76 15.96 16.42
C PHE A 150 -14.16 17.03 17.46
N GLY A 151 -15.45 17.22 17.74
CA GLY A 151 -15.91 18.18 18.76
C GLY A 151 -15.75 17.68 20.20
N THR A 152 -15.42 16.41 20.41
CA THR A 152 -15.25 15.86 21.76
C THR A 152 -13.78 15.83 22.18
N LYS A 153 -13.51 16.11 23.46
CA LYS A 153 -12.16 15.96 24.06
C LYS A 153 -11.75 14.49 24.25
N LYS A 154 -12.70 13.55 24.14
CA LYS A 154 -12.45 12.11 24.24
C LYS A 154 -12.04 11.58 22.87
N ARG A 155 -10.99 10.76 22.80
CA ARG A 155 -10.64 10.07 21.55
C ARG A 155 -11.72 9.07 21.20
N THR A 156 -12.46 9.34 20.13
CA THR A 156 -13.44 8.43 19.53
C THR A 156 -12.78 7.51 18.50
N LYS A 157 -13.43 6.38 18.19
CA LYS A 157 -12.95 5.44 17.17
C LYS A 157 -13.12 6.09 15.80
N ARG A 158 -12.01 6.36 15.12
CA ARG A 158 -11.97 6.80 13.71
C ARG A 158 -12.24 5.63 12.79
N ASN A 159 -13.22 5.79 11.91
CA ASN A 159 -13.48 4.86 10.82
C ASN A 159 -13.22 5.55 9.48
N TYR A 160 -12.47 4.89 8.62
CA TYR A 160 -12.08 5.37 7.29
C TYR A 160 -12.81 4.54 6.23
N ASN A 161 -13.29 5.20 5.18
CA ASN A 161 -13.71 4.53 3.94
C ASN A 161 -12.69 4.88 2.87
N VAL A 162 -12.02 3.90 2.28
CA VAL A 162 -10.93 4.17 1.31
C VAL A 162 -11.27 3.52 -0.02
N HIS A 163 -11.19 4.30 -1.10
CA HIS A 163 -11.45 3.85 -2.46
C HIS A 163 -10.19 3.90 -3.32
N LEU A 164 -9.80 2.74 -3.86
CA LEU A 164 -8.76 2.68 -4.89
C LEU A 164 -9.33 3.25 -6.19
N SER A 165 -8.48 3.95 -6.95
CA SER A 165 -8.91 4.50 -8.24
C SER A 165 -9.39 3.40 -9.19
N LYS A 166 -10.30 3.75 -10.10
CA LYS A 166 -10.80 2.83 -11.13
C LYS A 166 -9.69 2.17 -11.94
N ASP A 167 -8.66 2.95 -12.31
CA ASP A 167 -7.53 2.43 -13.08
C ASP A 167 -6.72 1.42 -12.26
N LEU A 168 -6.45 1.71 -10.98
CA LEU A 168 -5.73 0.78 -10.12
C LEU A 168 -6.56 -0.47 -9.83
N MET A 169 -7.86 -0.34 -9.60
CA MET A 169 -8.79 -1.47 -9.46
C MET A 169 -8.80 -2.35 -10.70
N ASN A 170 -8.78 -1.77 -11.90
CA ASN A 170 -8.71 -2.54 -13.14
C ASN A 170 -7.43 -3.37 -13.23
N THR A 171 -6.28 -2.87 -12.73
CA THR A 171 -5.04 -3.67 -12.68
C THR A 171 -5.16 -4.92 -11.81
N LEU A 172 -6.07 -4.95 -10.83
CA LEU A 172 -6.34 -6.15 -10.03
C LEU A 172 -7.04 -7.26 -10.85
N LEU A 173 -7.54 -6.93 -12.04
CA LEU A 173 -8.15 -7.89 -12.98
C LEU A 173 -7.19 -8.25 -14.11
N THR A 174 -6.37 -7.30 -14.59
CA THR A 174 -5.57 -7.46 -15.80
C THR A 174 -4.06 -7.61 -15.55
N GLU A 175 -3.52 -6.96 -14.52
CA GLU A 175 -2.08 -6.76 -14.30
C GLU A 175 -1.68 -7.01 -12.83
N TYR A 176 -2.13 -8.14 -12.28
CA TYR A 176 -1.91 -8.48 -10.87
C TYR A 176 -0.88 -9.59 -10.67
N ASN A 177 -0.34 -9.65 -9.46
CA ASN A 177 0.34 -10.82 -8.92
C ASN A 177 -0.56 -11.48 -7.86
N LEU A 178 -0.44 -12.80 -7.70
CA LEU A 178 -1.05 -13.51 -6.58
C LEU A 178 -0.10 -13.51 -5.40
N LEU A 179 -0.61 -13.10 -4.24
CA LEU A 179 0.13 -12.97 -3.00
C LEU A 179 -0.54 -13.83 -1.92
N GLU A 180 0.23 -14.65 -1.21
CA GLU A 180 -0.26 -15.30 0.01
C GLU A 180 -0.22 -14.29 1.17
N LEU A 181 -1.39 -13.79 1.57
CA LEU A 181 -1.49 -12.70 2.53
C LEU A 181 -1.01 -13.12 3.92
N LYS A 182 -1.24 -14.37 4.32
CA LYS A 182 -0.80 -14.87 5.61
C LYS A 182 0.73 -14.80 5.77
N ASP A 183 1.45 -15.25 4.76
CA ASP A 183 2.92 -15.20 4.75
C ASP A 183 3.41 -13.76 4.71
N TYR A 184 2.80 -12.93 3.87
CA TYR A 184 3.15 -11.51 3.74
C TYR A 184 3.03 -10.74 5.06
N ARG A 185 1.94 -10.97 5.81
CA ARG A 185 1.69 -10.33 7.11
C ARG A 185 2.70 -10.75 8.17
N ASN A 186 3.14 -12.00 8.13
CA ASN A 186 4.14 -12.55 9.05
C ASN A 186 5.55 -12.04 8.78
N LEU A 187 5.80 -11.39 7.65
CA LEU A 187 7.09 -10.77 7.38
C LEU A 187 7.34 -9.61 8.34
N PRO A 188 8.58 -9.46 8.82
CA PRO A 188 8.97 -8.29 9.60
C PRO A 188 8.64 -7.01 8.83
N ASN A 189 8.06 -6.03 9.53
CA ASN A 189 7.91 -4.68 9.02
C ASN A 189 9.27 -3.94 9.06
N ARG A 190 10.26 -4.53 8.38
CA ARG A 190 11.59 -3.98 8.11
C ARG A 190 11.66 -3.66 6.62
N LYS A 191 12.39 -2.60 6.29
CA LYS A 191 12.59 -2.18 4.90
C LYS A 191 13.09 -3.34 4.05
N GLY A 192 12.56 -3.47 2.83
CA GLY A 192 12.97 -4.48 1.86
C GLY A 192 12.26 -5.85 1.97
N TYR A 193 11.88 -6.35 3.15
CA TYR A 193 11.34 -7.72 3.28
C TYR A 193 10.00 -7.93 2.56
N ARG A 194 9.01 -7.10 2.86
CA ARG A 194 7.70 -7.15 2.21
C ARG A 194 7.79 -6.85 0.71
N LYS A 195 8.68 -5.92 0.35
CA LYS A 195 8.97 -5.57 -1.05
C LYS A 195 9.58 -6.73 -1.83
N PHE A 196 10.56 -7.41 -1.24
CA PHE A 196 11.16 -8.62 -1.80
C PHE A 196 10.10 -9.71 -2.01
N TYR A 197 9.20 -9.91 -1.06
CA TYR A 197 8.12 -10.88 -1.19
C TYR A 197 7.15 -10.54 -2.35
N LEU A 198 6.84 -9.25 -2.57
CA LEU A 198 6.10 -8.81 -3.75
C LEU A 198 6.84 -9.13 -5.06
N ASN A 199 8.17 -9.03 -5.09
CA ASN A 199 8.96 -9.44 -6.25
C ASN A 199 8.97 -10.95 -6.45
N LEU A 200 9.04 -11.75 -5.39
CA LEU A 200 8.92 -13.21 -5.50
C LEU A 200 7.57 -13.59 -6.12
N ALA A 201 6.47 -12.93 -5.73
CA ALA A 201 5.16 -13.13 -6.33
C ALA A 201 5.16 -12.82 -7.84
N LYS A 202 5.86 -11.76 -8.27
CA LYS A 202 6.08 -11.43 -9.69
C LYS A 202 6.89 -12.52 -10.42
N MET A 203 7.95 -13.03 -9.80
CA MET A 203 8.80 -14.08 -10.38
C MET A 203 8.03 -15.38 -10.60
N ILE A 204 7.15 -15.76 -9.66
CA ILE A 204 6.31 -16.97 -9.79
C ILE A 204 5.44 -16.89 -11.06
N TYR A 205 4.84 -15.73 -11.33
CA TYR A 205 4.06 -15.52 -12.55
C TYR A 205 4.91 -15.71 -13.81
N LEU A 206 6.10 -15.10 -13.85
CA LEU A 206 6.99 -15.19 -15.00
C LEU A 206 7.48 -16.63 -15.24
N ILE A 207 7.78 -17.36 -14.17
CA ILE A 207 8.19 -18.77 -14.25
C ILE A 207 7.06 -19.62 -14.86
N LYS A 208 5.82 -19.45 -14.38
CA LYS A 208 4.65 -20.15 -14.95
C LYS A 208 4.49 -19.86 -16.45
N TYR A 209 4.57 -18.59 -16.82
CA TYR A 209 4.53 -18.19 -18.22
C TYR A 209 5.62 -18.87 -19.07
N LYS A 210 6.86 -18.94 -18.57
CA LYS A 210 7.96 -19.63 -19.28
C LYS A 210 7.68 -21.13 -19.45
N ILE A 211 7.14 -21.79 -18.43
CA ILE A 211 6.75 -23.21 -18.50
C ILE A 211 5.72 -23.41 -19.62
N ASP A 212 4.68 -22.56 -19.66
CA ASP A 212 3.62 -22.64 -20.67
C ASP A 212 4.16 -22.42 -22.10
N GLN A 213 5.25 -21.68 -22.25
CA GLN A 213 5.95 -21.45 -23.52
C GLN A 213 7.03 -22.51 -23.83
N GLY A 214 7.18 -23.56 -23.00
CA GLY A 214 8.22 -24.58 -23.16
C GLY A 214 9.64 -24.08 -22.92
N GLN A 215 9.80 -22.95 -22.25
CA GLN A 215 11.10 -22.34 -21.92
C GLN A 215 11.60 -22.81 -20.56
N ALA A 216 12.91 -22.75 -20.35
CA ALA A 216 13.53 -23.12 -19.09
C ALA A 216 13.03 -22.21 -17.93
N PRO A 217 12.49 -22.79 -16.83
CA PRO A 217 11.74 -22.07 -15.81
C PRO A 217 12.62 -21.41 -14.73
N TYR A 218 13.74 -20.81 -15.13
CA TYR A 218 14.62 -20.08 -14.21
C TYR A 218 14.45 -18.57 -14.34
N PHE A 219 14.68 -17.89 -13.23
CA PHE A 219 14.78 -16.44 -13.15
C PHE A 219 16.18 -16.09 -12.64
N THR A 220 16.84 -15.17 -13.33
CA THR A 220 18.18 -14.71 -12.96
C THR A 220 18.08 -13.24 -12.60
N VAL A 221 18.59 -12.89 -11.42
CA VAL A 221 18.72 -11.51 -10.93
C VAL A 221 20.15 -11.31 -10.47
N THR A 222 20.72 -10.13 -10.71
CA THR A 222 22.07 -9.85 -10.22
C THR A 222 22.05 -9.58 -8.71
N VAL A 223 23.19 -9.80 -8.06
CA VAL A 223 23.34 -9.45 -6.63
C VAL A 223 23.10 -7.96 -6.40
N ASP A 224 23.54 -7.09 -7.31
CA ASP A 224 23.31 -5.64 -7.21
C ASP A 224 21.83 -5.27 -7.30
N GLN A 225 21.08 -5.92 -8.19
CA GLN A 225 19.63 -5.73 -8.32
C GLN A 225 18.92 -6.19 -7.04
N LEU A 226 19.35 -7.33 -6.48
CA LEU A 226 18.81 -7.85 -5.23
C LEU A 226 19.12 -6.90 -4.05
N ALA A 227 20.36 -6.41 -3.97
CA ALA A 227 20.82 -5.49 -2.93
C ALA A 227 20.03 -4.17 -2.94
N LYS A 228 19.74 -3.63 -4.14
CA LYS A 228 18.86 -2.47 -4.30
C LYS A 228 17.45 -2.72 -3.75
N GLU A 229 16.94 -3.94 -3.90
CA GLU A 229 15.61 -4.31 -3.45
C GLU A 229 15.50 -4.45 -1.93
N PHE A 230 16.56 -4.96 -1.31
CA PHE A 230 16.68 -5.04 0.15
C PHE A 230 17.18 -3.74 0.81
N ASP A 231 17.50 -2.71 0.02
CA ASP A 231 18.16 -1.49 0.49
C ASP A 231 19.47 -1.79 1.25
N VAL A 232 20.25 -2.75 0.76
CA VAL A 232 21.52 -3.19 1.34
C VAL A 232 22.67 -2.63 0.50
N THR A 233 23.66 -2.05 1.17
CA THR A 233 24.92 -1.68 0.52
C THR A 233 25.82 -2.91 0.46
N VAL A 234 26.07 -3.45 -0.73
CA VAL A 234 27.11 -4.45 -0.94
C VAL A 234 28.44 -3.70 -0.96
N LYS A 235 29.30 -3.96 0.02
CA LYS A 235 30.68 -3.46 0.07
C LYS A 235 31.60 -4.41 -0.66
#